data_AF-A0A9J6H463-F1
#
_entry.id   AF-A0A9J6H463-F1
#
_cell.length_a   1.000
_cell.length_b   1.000
_cell.length_c   1.000
_cell.angle_alpha   90.00
_cell.angle_beta   90.00
_cell.angle_gamma   90.00
#
_symmetry.space_group_name_H-M   'P 1'
#
loop_
_entity.id
_entity.type
_entity.pdbx_description
1 polymer ?
#
loop_
_entity_poly.entity_id
_entity_poly.type
_entity_poly.pdbx_seq_one_letter_code
_entity_poly.pdbx_strand_id
1 'polypeptide(L)'
;MPTCFAPGCKSGYRNGYSTSRHFFGPPKDPTEFKRWEQALHRKDKRLTAKCKVCDIHFEDDGIVKHYHHVVAGQEISIARGKWELAPAAIPRLFPALPPHISKPKLSGSRRKSAQKCTVSPKSPVPSSSAEEPPEVEQQDESKRL
;
A
#
# COMPACT_ATOMS: atom_id res chain seq x y z
N MET A 1 -19.51 -0.33 -21.17
CA MET A 1 -18.66 -1.31 -20.46
C MET A 1 -17.86 -0.59 -19.38
N PRO A 2 -17.51 -1.22 -18.25
CA PRO A 2 -16.59 -0.64 -17.28
C PRO A 2 -15.14 -0.67 -17.81
N THR A 3 -14.36 0.38 -17.55
CA THR A 3 -12.92 0.41 -17.82
C THR A 3 -12.13 -0.21 -16.67
N CYS A 4 -11.08 -0.97 -16.95
CA CYS A 4 -10.17 -1.44 -15.90
C CYS A 4 -9.43 -0.28 -15.22
N PHE A 5 -9.32 -0.33 -13.89
CA PHE A 5 -8.60 0.67 -13.08
C PHE A 5 -7.08 0.47 -13.08
N ALA A 6 -6.61 -0.77 -13.31
CA ALA A 6 -5.21 -1.14 -13.19
C ALA A 6 -4.28 -0.31 -14.10
N PRO A 7 -3.09 0.09 -13.62
CA PRO A 7 -2.15 0.89 -14.41
C PRO A 7 -1.76 0.17 -15.72
N GLY A 8 -1.69 0.93 -16.81
CA GLY A 8 -1.37 0.42 -18.16
C GLY A 8 -2.46 -0.43 -18.83
N CYS A 9 -3.52 -0.85 -18.13
CA CYS A 9 -4.52 -1.75 -18.67
C CYS A 9 -5.48 -1.07 -19.66
N LYS A 10 -5.66 -1.67 -20.84
CA LYS A 10 -6.55 -1.20 -21.91
C LYS A 10 -7.90 -1.93 -21.95
N SER A 11 -8.15 -2.87 -21.02
CA SER A 11 -9.41 -3.62 -20.97
C SER A 11 -10.61 -2.72 -20.63
N GLY A 12 -11.68 -2.86 -21.41
CA GLY A 12 -12.90 -2.04 -21.28
C GLY A 12 -12.85 -0.68 -21.99
N TYR A 13 -11.72 -0.32 -22.62
CA TYR A 13 -11.67 0.79 -23.58
C TYR A 13 -12.22 0.36 -24.94
N ARG A 14 -12.74 1.31 -25.73
CA ARG A 14 -13.43 1.04 -27.02
C ARG A 14 -12.57 0.36 -28.09
N ASN A 15 -11.24 0.43 -27.94
CA ASN A 15 -10.26 -0.20 -28.83
C ASN A 15 -9.43 -1.29 -28.10
N GLY A 16 -9.89 -1.76 -26.93
CA GLY A 16 -9.29 -2.87 -26.20
C GLY A 16 -9.71 -4.23 -26.77
N TYR A 17 -8.94 -5.28 -26.48
CA TYR A 17 -9.24 -6.65 -26.96
C TYR A 17 -10.67 -7.08 -26.59
N SER A 18 -11.44 -7.47 -27.60
CA SER A 18 -12.89 -7.73 -27.53
C SER A 18 -13.30 -9.04 -26.82
N THR A 19 -12.42 -9.63 -26.00
CA THR A 19 -12.81 -10.77 -25.16
C THR A 19 -13.85 -10.33 -24.13
N SER A 20 -14.85 -11.16 -23.85
CA SER A 20 -15.66 -10.98 -22.65
C SER A 20 -14.74 -11.13 -21.42
N ARG A 21 -14.66 -10.08 -20.59
CA ARG A 21 -13.78 -10.02 -19.41
C ARG A 21 -14.60 -9.89 -18.14
N HIS A 22 -14.16 -10.57 -17.08
CA HIS A 22 -14.81 -10.51 -15.77
C HIS A 22 -14.22 -9.36 -14.97
N PHE A 23 -15.10 -8.48 -14.47
CA PHE A 23 -14.72 -7.24 -13.79
C PHE A 23 -15.10 -7.29 -12.31
N PHE A 24 -14.07 -7.31 -11.46
CA PHE A 24 -14.19 -7.41 -10.01
C PHE A 24 -14.14 -6.01 -9.36
N GLY A 25 -14.91 -5.81 -8.30
CA GLY A 25 -14.77 -4.63 -7.44
C GLY A 25 -13.76 -4.88 -6.32
N PRO A 26 -13.18 -3.83 -5.72
CA PRO A 26 -12.39 -4.01 -4.50
C PRO A 26 -13.28 -4.54 -3.36
N PRO A 27 -12.70 -5.32 -2.43
CA PRO A 27 -13.42 -5.88 -1.28
C PRO A 27 -13.95 -4.78 -0.34
N LYS A 28 -14.91 -5.14 0.51
CA LYS A 28 -15.47 -4.24 1.52
C LYS A 28 -14.51 -4.05 2.70
N ASP A 29 -13.72 -5.07 3.00
CA ASP A 29 -12.86 -5.15 4.17
C ASP A 29 -11.70 -4.15 4.08
N PRO A 30 -11.52 -3.27 5.09
CA PRO A 30 -10.59 -2.14 5.00
C PRO A 30 -9.12 -2.57 4.96
N THR A 31 -8.81 -3.78 5.44
CA THR A 31 -7.49 -4.41 5.37
C THR A 31 -7.15 -4.83 3.95
N GLU A 32 -8.06 -5.53 3.27
CA GLU A 32 -7.89 -5.96 1.88
C GLU A 32 -7.99 -4.79 0.90
N PHE A 33 -8.89 -3.83 1.15
CA PHE A 33 -8.99 -2.61 0.36
C PHE A 33 -7.66 -1.82 0.38
N LYS A 34 -6.99 -1.72 1.53
CA LYS A 34 -5.65 -1.13 1.64
C LYS A 34 -4.61 -1.92 0.84
N ARG A 35 -4.64 -3.26 0.87
CA ARG A 35 -3.76 -4.10 0.03
C ARG A 35 -4.00 -3.87 -1.47
N TRP A 36 -5.25 -3.68 -1.89
CA TRP A 36 -5.60 -3.31 -3.27
C TRP A 36 -5.15 -1.89 -3.64
N GLU A 37 -5.34 -0.89 -2.79
CA GLU A 37 -4.83 0.48 -3.03
C GLU A 37 -3.30 0.47 -3.15
N GLN A 38 -2.61 -0.31 -2.30
CA GLN A 38 -1.16 -0.54 -2.34
C GLN A 38 -0.67 -1.32 -3.57
N ALA A 39 -1.44 -2.29 -4.08
CA ALA A 39 -1.04 -3.07 -5.25
C ALA A 39 -1.29 -2.32 -6.57
N LEU A 40 -2.34 -1.49 -6.63
CA LEU A 40 -2.71 -0.73 -7.83
C LEU A 40 -1.98 0.61 -7.92
N HIS A 41 -1.61 1.22 -6.78
CA HIS A 41 -0.71 2.37 -6.58
C HIS A 41 -0.64 3.42 -7.70
N ARG A 42 -1.79 3.96 -8.10
CA ARG A 42 -1.88 5.06 -9.09
C ARG A 42 -1.73 6.42 -8.43
N LYS A 43 -0.94 7.31 -9.04
CA LYS A 43 -0.75 8.70 -8.61
C LYS A 43 -1.93 9.58 -9.02
N ASP A 44 -2.40 9.39 -10.24
CA ASP A 44 -3.43 10.16 -10.94
C ASP A 44 -4.87 9.85 -10.49
N LYS A 45 -5.13 8.73 -9.79
CA LYS A 45 -6.47 8.40 -9.27
C LYS A 45 -6.44 7.45 -8.08
N ARG A 46 -7.18 7.77 -7.02
CA ARG A 46 -7.39 6.88 -5.86
C ARG A 46 -8.39 5.76 -6.13
N LEU A 47 -8.20 4.63 -5.43
CA LEU A 47 -9.13 3.50 -5.47
C LEU A 47 -10.44 3.87 -4.76
N THR A 48 -11.58 3.42 -5.31
CA THR A 48 -12.92 3.59 -4.72
C THR A 48 -13.80 2.39 -5.08
N ALA A 49 -14.86 2.10 -4.32
CA ALA A 49 -15.75 0.96 -4.54
C ALA A 49 -16.40 0.89 -5.95
N LYS A 50 -16.53 2.05 -6.63
CA LYS A 50 -17.01 2.15 -8.01
C LYS A 50 -16.00 1.66 -9.05
N CYS A 51 -14.70 1.61 -8.71
CA CYS A 51 -13.65 1.12 -9.60
C CYS A 51 -13.78 -0.41 -9.82
N LYS A 52 -13.22 -0.88 -10.94
CA LYS A 52 -13.19 -2.30 -11.31
C LYS A 52 -11.81 -2.72 -11.84
N VAL A 53 -11.43 -3.96 -11.59
CA VAL A 53 -10.21 -4.60 -12.12
C VAL A 53 -10.62 -5.86 -12.86
N CYS A 54 -10.01 -6.15 -14.01
CA CYS A 54 -10.35 -7.33 -14.82
C CYS A 54 -9.51 -8.57 -14.46
N ASP A 55 -10.01 -9.75 -14.84
CA ASP A 55 -9.43 -11.08 -14.64
C ASP A 55 -7.90 -11.17 -14.80
N ILE A 56 -7.34 -10.64 -15.89
CA ILE A 56 -5.89 -10.70 -16.20
C ILE A 56 -4.92 -10.15 -15.13
N HIS A 57 -5.43 -9.50 -14.07
CA HIS A 57 -4.63 -8.95 -12.98
C HIS A 57 -4.53 -9.88 -11.76
N PHE A 58 -5.33 -10.94 -11.70
CA PHE A 58 -5.35 -11.91 -10.61
C PHE A 58 -4.69 -13.21 -11.07
N GLU A 59 -4.07 -13.91 -10.13
CA GLU A 59 -3.66 -15.31 -10.31
C GLU A 59 -4.93 -16.17 -10.47
N ASP A 60 -4.90 -17.21 -11.31
CA ASP A 60 -6.10 -18.00 -11.63
C ASP A 60 -6.71 -18.69 -10.39
N ASP A 61 -5.87 -19.11 -9.44
CA ASP A 61 -6.27 -19.66 -8.13
C ASP A 61 -7.01 -18.63 -7.25
N GLY A 62 -6.81 -17.33 -7.53
CA GLY A 62 -7.52 -16.23 -6.90
C GLY A 62 -8.93 -15.99 -7.47
N ILE A 63 -9.36 -16.76 -8.49
CA ILE A 63 -10.63 -16.59 -9.19
C ILE A 63 -11.50 -17.86 -9.03
N VAL A 64 -12.64 -17.73 -8.36
CA VAL A 64 -13.64 -18.78 -8.24
C VAL A 64 -14.45 -18.86 -9.54
N LYS A 65 -14.06 -19.76 -10.44
CA LYS A 65 -14.67 -20.00 -11.76
C LYS A 65 -15.80 -21.03 -11.76
N HIS A 66 -15.85 -21.90 -10.76
CA HIS A 66 -16.84 -22.97 -10.61
C HIS A 66 -17.51 -22.89 -9.22
N TYR A 67 -18.76 -23.33 -9.13
CA TYR A 67 -19.37 -23.76 -7.86
C TYR A 67 -19.01 -25.22 -7.62
N HIS A 68 -18.68 -25.57 -6.39
CA HIS A 68 -18.44 -26.95 -5.97
C HIS A 68 -19.60 -27.39 -5.08
N HIS A 69 -20.27 -28.48 -5.45
CA HIS A 69 -21.40 -29.05 -4.72
C HIS A 69 -21.22 -30.56 -4.56
N VAL A 70 -21.45 -31.09 -3.35
CA VAL A 70 -21.53 -32.53 -3.14
C VAL A 70 -22.99 -32.95 -3.17
N VAL A 71 -23.37 -33.77 -4.15
CA VAL A 71 -24.74 -34.29 -4.34
C VAL A 71 -24.66 -35.81 -4.32
N ALA A 72 -25.44 -36.46 -3.43
CA ALA A 72 -25.40 -37.92 -3.24
C ALA A 72 -23.99 -38.51 -3.00
N GLY A 73 -23.07 -37.72 -2.44
CA GLY A 73 -21.67 -38.12 -2.22
C GLY A 73 -20.73 -37.91 -3.41
N GLN A 74 -21.22 -37.46 -4.56
CA GLN A 74 -20.42 -37.10 -5.73
C GLN A 74 -20.15 -35.58 -5.74
N GLU A 75 -18.91 -35.16 -5.96
CA GLU A 75 -18.59 -33.75 -6.18
C GLU A 75 -18.88 -33.35 -7.64
N ILE A 76 -19.65 -32.27 -7.82
CA ILE A 76 -20.05 -31.73 -9.11
C ILE A 76 -19.59 -30.28 -9.19
N SER A 77 -18.81 -29.95 -10.22
CA SER A 77 -18.34 -28.59 -10.52
C SER A 77 -19.23 -27.92 -11.57
N ILE A 78 -19.87 -26.81 -11.23
CA ILE A 78 -20.78 -26.07 -12.12
C ILE A 78 -20.15 -24.73 -12.50
N ALA A 79 -19.96 -24.48 -13.81
CA ALA A 79 -19.32 -23.25 -14.29
C ALA A 79 -20.12 -21.99 -13.95
N ARG A 80 -19.44 -20.97 -13.39
CA ARG A 80 -20.07 -19.72 -12.98
C ARG A 80 -20.15 -18.74 -14.15
N GLY A 81 -21.37 -18.39 -14.57
CA GLY A 81 -21.59 -17.34 -15.59
C GLY A 81 -21.04 -15.95 -15.20
N LYS A 82 -20.82 -15.73 -13.90
CA LYS A 82 -20.04 -14.61 -13.36
C LYS A 82 -19.04 -15.16 -12.34
N TRP A 83 -17.75 -15.06 -12.64
CA TRP A 83 -16.68 -15.40 -11.71
C TRP A 83 -16.68 -14.47 -10.50
N GLU A 84 -16.13 -14.96 -9.39
CA GLU A 84 -15.85 -14.18 -8.17
C GLU A 84 -14.37 -14.33 -7.78
N LEU A 85 -13.92 -13.51 -6.84
CA LEU A 85 -12.57 -13.64 -6.29
C LEU A 85 -12.60 -14.47 -5.01
N ALA A 86 -11.52 -15.21 -4.78
CA ALA A 86 -11.26 -15.84 -3.50
C ALA A 86 -11.03 -14.78 -2.40
N PRO A 87 -11.32 -15.07 -1.11
CA PRO A 87 -10.88 -14.22 -0.01
C PRO A 87 -9.35 -14.03 -0.05
N ALA A 88 -8.85 -12.86 0.35
CA ALA A 88 -7.46 -12.42 0.21
C ALA A 88 -6.88 -12.32 -1.21
N ALA A 89 -7.68 -12.51 -2.28
CA ALA A 89 -7.21 -12.26 -3.65
C ALA A 89 -6.91 -10.77 -3.90
N ILE A 90 -5.72 -10.50 -4.44
CA ILE A 90 -5.18 -9.15 -4.65
C ILE A 90 -4.63 -9.07 -6.09
N PRO A 91 -4.87 -7.98 -6.84
CA PRO A 91 -4.32 -7.85 -8.18
C PRO A 91 -2.79 -7.75 -8.12
N ARG A 92 -2.10 -8.72 -8.71
CA ARG A 92 -0.63 -8.84 -8.72
C ARG A 92 -0.03 -8.83 -10.13
N LEU A 93 -0.79 -9.27 -11.12
CA LEU A 93 -0.32 -9.39 -12.50
C LEU A 93 -0.49 -8.06 -13.23
N PHE A 94 0.61 -7.46 -13.67
CA PHE A 94 0.61 -6.18 -14.38
C PHE A 94 1.39 -6.27 -15.70
N PRO A 95 0.94 -7.08 -16.68
CA PRO A 95 1.68 -7.36 -17.92
C PRO A 95 1.89 -6.14 -18.82
N ALA A 96 1.19 -5.03 -18.56
CA ALA A 96 1.31 -3.78 -19.30
C ALA A 96 2.40 -2.82 -18.74
N LEU A 97 3.08 -3.16 -17.64
CA LEU A 97 4.17 -2.33 -17.09
C LEU A 97 5.57 -2.90 -17.41
N PRO A 98 6.55 -2.03 -17.72
CA PRO A 98 7.94 -2.44 -17.85
C PRO A 98 8.49 -3.15 -16.59
N PRO A 99 9.35 -4.19 -16.75
CA PRO A 99 9.86 -5.00 -15.63
C PRO A 99 10.84 -4.28 -14.69
N HIS A 100 11.12 -2.99 -14.95
CA HIS A 100 11.87 -2.12 -14.04
C HIS A 100 10.98 -1.35 -13.05
N ILE A 101 9.64 -1.35 -13.22
CA ILE A 101 8.69 -0.70 -12.31
C ILE A 101 8.05 -1.71 -11.33
N SER A 102 7.83 -2.95 -11.77
CA SER A 102 7.11 -3.98 -11.00
C SER A 102 7.89 -4.61 -9.84
N LYS A 103 9.19 -4.32 -9.70
CA LYS A 103 10.03 -4.88 -8.62
C LYS A 103 9.88 -4.05 -7.34
N PRO A 104 9.41 -4.61 -6.20
CA PRO A 104 9.53 -3.92 -4.93
C PRO A 104 11.02 -3.69 -4.64
N LYS A 105 11.38 -2.46 -4.26
CA LYS A 105 12.75 -2.17 -3.82
C LYS A 105 13.01 -2.88 -2.50
N LEU A 106 13.59 -4.09 -2.57
CA LEU A 106 14.26 -4.68 -1.41
C LEU A 106 15.27 -3.64 -0.90
N SER A 107 15.05 -3.13 0.31
CA SER A 107 15.92 -2.16 0.96
C SER A 107 17.22 -2.86 1.36
N GLY A 108 18.13 -2.97 0.40
CA GLY A 108 19.42 -3.64 0.56
C GLY A 108 20.11 -3.13 1.82
N SER A 109 20.46 -4.06 2.72
CA SER A 109 21.00 -3.77 4.04
C SER A 109 22.22 -2.84 3.93
N ARG A 110 22.03 -1.56 4.29
CA ARG A 110 23.13 -0.60 4.37
C ARG A 110 23.94 -0.96 5.61
N ARG A 111 24.99 -1.76 5.38
CA ARG A 111 25.90 -2.29 6.41
C ARG A 111 26.23 -1.21 7.45
N LYS A 112 26.18 -1.56 8.73
CA LYS A 112 26.70 -0.69 9.80
C LYS A 112 28.16 -0.38 9.51
N SER A 113 28.47 0.87 9.25
CA SER A 113 29.83 1.42 9.33
C SER A 113 29.90 2.25 10.60
N ALA A 114 30.99 2.10 11.36
CA ALA A 114 31.05 2.55 12.74
C ALA A 114 30.98 4.08 12.90
N GLN A 115 30.56 4.51 14.10
CA GLN A 115 30.72 5.88 14.56
C GLN A 115 32.21 6.25 14.53
N LYS A 116 32.53 7.47 14.08
CA LYS A 116 33.78 8.12 14.46
C LYS A 116 33.54 9.59 14.77
N CYS A 117 33.02 9.84 15.97
CA CYS A 117 33.14 11.14 16.61
C CYS A 117 34.63 11.40 16.85
N THR A 118 35.22 12.34 16.11
CA THR A 118 36.53 12.91 16.45
C THR A 118 36.31 14.29 17.05
N VAL A 119 36.09 14.32 18.37
CA VAL A 119 36.37 15.51 19.16
C VAL A 119 37.86 15.81 19.08
N SER A 120 38.23 17.09 19.05
CA SER A 120 39.60 17.55 19.25
C SER A 120 39.55 18.95 19.86
N PRO A 121 40.11 19.15 21.06
CA PRO A 121 39.98 20.40 21.79
C PRO A 121 41.08 21.40 21.41
N LYS A 122 40.80 22.70 21.61
CA LYS A 122 41.73 23.70 22.18
C LYS A 122 41.04 25.06 22.37
N SER A 123 40.78 25.41 23.63
CA SER A 123 40.68 26.80 24.08
C SER A 123 42.11 27.43 24.09
N PRO A 124 42.27 28.77 24.10
CA PRO A 124 41.95 29.57 25.30
C PRO A 124 41.21 30.89 25.04
N VAL A 125 40.67 31.47 26.12
CA VAL A 125 40.15 32.85 26.24
C VAL A 125 41.26 33.76 26.82
N PRO A 126 41.24 35.12 26.68
CA PRO A 126 40.31 36.02 27.39
C PRO A 126 39.81 37.20 26.47
N SER A 127 39.18 38.31 26.89
CA SER A 127 38.78 38.87 28.20
C SER A 127 37.61 39.89 28.04
N SER A 128 37.01 40.32 29.16
CA SER A 128 36.12 41.51 29.33
C SER A 128 34.76 41.52 28.59
N SER A 129 33.69 42.11 29.14
CA SER A 129 33.49 42.76 30.45
C SER A 129 32.00 42.67 30.91
N ALA A 130 31.74 43.16 32.12
CA ALA A 130 30.47 43.49 32.81
C ALA A 130 29.17 43.68 31.96
N GLU A 131 27.96 43.52 32.51
CA GLU A 131 27.54 43.85 33.89
C GLU A 131 26.41 42.95 34.43
N GLU A 132 26.15 43.00 35.75
CA GLU A 132 25.16 42.18 36.48
C GLU A 132 24.01 43.07 37.08
N PRO A 133 23.12 42.67 38.02
CA PRO A 133 21.73 43.12 38.02
C PRO A 133 21.38 44.09 39.18
N PRO A 134 20.08 44.29 39.46
CA PRO A 134 19.45 43.58 40.59
C PRO A 134 18.12 42.88 40.18
N GLU A 135 17.55 41.89 40.89
CA GLU A 135 17.06 41.89 42.30
C GLU A 135 15.99 42.99 42.56
N VAL A 136 14.90 42.80 43.32
CA VAL A 136 14.45 41.78 44.29
C VAL A 136 12.87 41.80 44.29
N GLU A 137 12.02 40.94 44.87
CA GLU A 137 12.15 39.93 45.95
C GLU A 137 11.34 38.62 45.69
N GLN A 138 10.30 38.32 46.49
CA GLN A 138 9.76 36.98 46.82
C GLN A 138 8.28 37.05 47.29
N GLN A 139 7.78 35.94 47.86
CA GLN A 139 6.60 35.76 48.77
C GLN A 139 5.22 35.48 48.15
N ASP A 140 4.35 34.63 48.74
CA ASP A 140 4.57 33.48 49.66
C ASP A 140 3.31 32.59 49.71
N GLU A 141 3.43 31.45 50.42
CA GLU A 141 2.43 30.86 51.33
C GLU A 141 1.28 29.96 50.77
N SER A 142 1.13 28.80 51.45
CA SER A 142 -0.11 28.04 51.71
C SER A 142 -0.72 27.11 50.64
N LYS A 143 -1.26 25.93 51.01
CA LYS A 143 -1.05 25.08 52.22
C LYS A 143 -1.63 23.67 51.94
N ARG A 144 -0.97 22.64 52.50
CA ARG A 144 -1.52 21.36 53.03
C ARG A 144 -2.42 20.44 52.18
N LEU A 145 -2.00 19.16 52.21
CA LEU A 145 -2.77 17.92 52.44
C LEU A 145 -3.82 17.53 51.37
#